data_AF-A0A949DRE9-F1
#
_entry.id   AF-A0A949DRE9-F1
#
_cell.length_a   1.000
_cell.length_b   1.000
_cell.length_c   1.000
_cell.angle_alpha   90.00
_cell.angle_beta   90.00
_cell.angle_gamma   90.00
#
_symmetry.space_group_name_H-M   'P 1'
#
loop_
_entity.id
_entity.type
_entity.pdbx_description
1 polymer ?
#
loop_
_entity_poly.entity_id
_entity_poly.type
_entity_poly.pdbx_seq_one_letter_code
_entity_poly.pdbx_strand_id
1 'polypeptide(L)'
;IKDFEQKGLSWLEPARQFILTAQQAKIIALQENPVAGRDFLKRIGSNRVLLSQKVAIEPKKSWQILYNLPAEARSAEATNSQHTIWLRG
;
A
#
# COMPACT_ATOMS: atom_id res chain seq x y z
N ILE A 1 22.66 -17.45 -15.69
CA ILE A 1 21.75 -18.59 -15.37
C ILE A 1 22.15 -19.27 -14.05
N LYS A 2 23.42 -19.29 -13.64
CA LYS A 2 23.87 -19.86 -12.35
C LYS A 2 23.41 -19.14 -11.07
N ASP A 3 23.12 -17.83 -11.12
CA ASP A 3 22.74 -17.08 -9.91
C ASP A 3 21.33 -17.39 -9.37
N PHE A 4 20.48 -18.01 -10.19
CA PHE A 4 19.13 -18.41 -9.78
C PHE A 4 19.12 -19.70 -8.96
N GLU A 5 20.12 -20.57 -9.12
CA GLU A 5 20.13 -21.92 -8.56
C GLU A 5 20.69 -22.00 -7.14
N GLN A 6 21.57 -21.08 -6.73
CA GLN A 6 22.00 -20.98 -5.32
C GLN A 6 20.99 -20.25 -4.42
N LYS A 7 19.98 -19.59 -5.01
CA LYS A 7 19.07 -18.65 -4.35
C LYS A 7 17.59 -18.97 -4.62
N GLY A 8 17.23 -20.24 -4.79
CA GLY A 8 15.93 -20.69 -5.28
C GLY A 8 14.68 -20.15 -4.56
N LEU A 9 14.81 -19.69 -3.30
CA LEU A 9 13.73 -19.06 -2.52
C LEU A 9 13.90 -17.56 -2.28
N SER A 10 15.02 -16.95 -2.67
CA SER A 10 15.36 -15.56 -2.32
C SER A 10 14.48 -14.52 -3.01
N TRP A 11 13.82 -14.85 -4.12
CA TRP A 11 12.87 -13.96 -4.79
C TRP A 11 11.45 -14.09 -4.20
N LEU A 12 11.14 -15.20 -3.54
CA LEU A 12 9.89 -15.40 -2.80
C LEU A 12 9.88 -14.59 -1.50
N GLU A 13 11.04 -14.40 -0.87
CA GLU A 13 11.14 -13.59 0.36
C GLU A 13 10.60 -12.15 0.15
N PRO A 14 10.98 -11.39 -0.89
CA PRO A 14 10.34 -10.11 -1.22
C PRO A 14 8.82 -10.19 -1.38
N ALA A 15 8.30 -11.21 -2.07
CA ALA A 15 6.86 -11.39 -2.27
C ALA A 15 6.14 -11.70 -0.94
N ARG A 16 6.74 -12.55 -0.10
CA ARG A 16 6.25 -12.86 1.24
C ARG A 16 6.21 -11.60 2.12
N GLN A 17 7.29 -10.82 2.13
CA GLN A 17 7.36 -9.55 2.87
C GLN A 17 6.32 -8.54 2.38
N PHE A 18 6.07 -8.50 1.07
CA PHE A 18 5.02 -7.66 0.49
C PHE A 18 3.63 -8.07 0.99
N ILE A 19 3.30 -9.36 0.94
CA ILE A 19 2.01 -9.90 1.41
C ILE A 19 1.81 -9.59 2.90
N LEU A 20 2.81 -9.85 3.74
CA LEU A 20 2.75 -9.57 5.18
C LEU A 20 2.56 -8.07 5.45
N THR A 21 3.25 -7.21 4.70
CA THR A 21 3.11 -5.75 4.84
C THR A 21 1.74 -5.27 4.39
N ALA A 22 1.16 -5.87 3.34
CA ALA A 22 -0.20 -5.56 2.89
C ALA A 22 -1.26 -6.01 3.90
N GLN A 23 -1.08 -7.17 4.54
CA GLN A 23 -1.95 -7.63 5.62
C GLN A 23 -1.89 -6.68 6.83
N GLN A 24 -0.70 -6.17 7.17
CA GLN A 24 -0.55 -5.15 8.20
C GLN A 24 -1.27 -3.85 7.84
N ALA A 25 -1.24 -3.46 6.55
CA ALA A 25 -1.98 -2.29 6.07
C ALA A 25 -3.49 -2.42 6.33
N LYS A 26 -4.06 -3.62 6.09
CA LYS A 26 -5.47 -3.92 6.38
C LYS A 26 -5.77 -3.77 7.87
N ILE A 27 -4.92 -4.30 8.75
CA ILE A 27 -5.10 -4.19 10.21
C ILE A 27 -5.06 -2.72 10.65
N ILE A 28 -4.08 -1.96 10.17
CA ILE A 28 -3.96 -0.51 10.48
C ILE A 28 -5.18 0.24 9.96
N ALA A 29 -5.71 -0.14 8.80
CA ALA A 29 -6.91 0.46 8.25
C ALA A 29 -8.16 0.21 9.13
N LEU A 30 -8.30 -1.00 9.68
CA LEU A 30 -9.42 -1.34 10.56
C LEU A 30 -9.34 -0.69 11.94
N GLN A 31 -8.15 -0.28 12.39
CA GLN A 31 -7.96 0.40 13.67
C GLN A 31 -8.40 1.87 13.66
N GLU A 32 -8.73 2.42 12.49
CA GLU A 32 -9.12 3.83 12.30
C GLU A 32 -8.11 4.82 12.93
N ASN A 33 -6.84 4.44 13.01
CA ASN A 33 -5.78 5.25 13.61
C ASN A 33 -5.01 6.02 12.52
N PRO A 34 -5.25 7.34 12.38
CA PRO A 34 -4.64 8.14 11.31
C PRO A 34 -3.11 8.28 11.47
N VAL A 35 -2.60 8.23 12.69
CA VAL A 35 -1.14 8.29 12.96
C VAL A 35 -0.47 7.02 12.48
N ALA A 36 -1.03 5.85 12.81
CA ALA A 36 -0.51 4.58 12.34
C ALA A 36 -0.58 4.46 10.80
N GLY A 37 -1.65 4.94 10.18
CA GLY A 37 -1.77 5.01 8.72
C GLY A 37 -0.73 5.93 8.07
N ARG A 38 -0.45 7.08 8.67
CA ARG A 38 0.63 7.99 8.23
C ARG A 38 2.00 7.32 8.30
N ASP A 39 2.32 6.69 9.43
CA ASP A 39 3.64 6.08 9.64
C ASP A 39 3.84 4.86 8.74
N PHE A 40 2.77 4.09 8.48
CA PHE A 40 2.76 3.04 7.48
C PHE A 40 3.11 3.56 6.07
N LEU A 41 2.42 4.61 5.62
CA LEU A 41 2.67 5.19 4.29
C LEU A 41 4.09 5.72 4.14
N LYS A 42 4.63 6.36 5.19
CA LYS A 42 6.04 6.77 5.23
C LYS A 42 6.98 5.57 5.08
N ARG A 43 6.73 4.48 5.81
CA ARG A 43 7.57 3.27 5.80
C ARG A 43 7.62 2.60 4.43
N ILE A 44 6.49 2.52 3.72
CA ILE A 44 6.47 1.96 2.35
C ILE A 44 7.01 2.93 1.30
N GLY A 45 7.38 4.15 1.71
CA GLY A 45 7.96 5.18 0.85
C GLY A 45 6.95 5.86 -0.05
N SER A 46 5.71 6.02 0.42
CA SER A 46 4.73 6.83 -0.30
C SER A 46 4.98 8.31 -0.08
N ASN A 47 5.16 9.04 -1.17
CA ASN A 47 5.22 10.50 -1.14
C ASN A 47 3.79 11.02 -1.10
N ARG A 48 3.42 11.67 0.01
CA ARG A 48 2.18 12.46 0.07
C ARG A 48 2.49 13.81 -0.56
N VAL A 49 1.87 14.12 -1.68
CA VAL A 49 1.97 15.44 -2.32
C VAL A 49 0.68 16.20 -2.04
N LEU A 50 0.80 17.42 -1.50
CA LEU A 50 -0.32 18.35 -1.43
C LEU A 50 -0.40 19.07 -2.78
N LEU A 51 -1.37 18.67 -3.60
CA LEU A 51 -1.63 19.30 -4.90
C LEU A 51 -3.01 19.95 -4.86
N SER A 52 -3.06 21.27 -4.99
CA SER A 52 -4.33 22.02 -5.11
C SER A 52 -5.33 21.72 -4.00
N GLN A 53 -4.87 21.73 -2.74
CA GLN A 53 -5.65 21.40 -1.52
C GLN A 53 -6.17 19.94 -1.47
N LYS A 54 -5.70 19.07 -2.37
CA LYS A 54 -5.98 17.64 -2.35
C LYS A 54 -4.71 16.87 -2.00
N VAL A 55 -4.85 15.88 -1.13
CA VAL A 55 -3.75 14.97 -0.80
C VAL A 55 -3.68 13.91 -1.89
N ALA A 56 -2.61 13.94 -2.67
CA ALA A 56 -2.26 12.88 -3.61
C ALA A 56 -1.26 11.92 -2.95
N ILE A 57 -1.40 10.64 -3.26
CA ILE A 57 -0.54 9.57 -2.75
C ILE A 57 0.15 8.97 -3.96
N GLU A 58 1.48 9.07 -4.02
CA GLU A 58 2.28 8.41 -5.03
C GLU A 58 3.08 7.27 -4.38
N PRO A 59 2.61 6.02 -4.49
CA PRO A 59 3.29 4.87 -3.91
C PRO A 59 4.44 4.38 -4.82
N LYS A 60 5.47 3.76 -4.22
CA LYS A 60 6.58 3.15 -4.97
C LYS A 60 6.10 2.06 -5.93
N LYS A 61 6.87 1.78 -7.00
CA LYS A 61 6.55 0.82 -8.09
C LYS A 61 5.88 -0.48 -7.63
N SER A 62 6.37 -1.13 -6.57
CA SER A 62 5.79 -2.37 -6.05
C SER A 62 4.36 -2.23 -5.53
N TRP A 63 4.01 -1.05 -5.01
CA TRP A 63 2.69 -0.72 -4.47
C TRP A 63 1.76 -0.09 -5.50
N GLN A 64 2.27 0.36 -6.66
CA GLN A 64 1.45 0.86 -7.77
C GLN A 64 0.50 -0.21 -8.29
N ILE A 65 0.86 -1.50 -8.21
CA ILE A 65 0.00 -2.61 -8.59
C ILE A 65 -1.30 -2.59 -7.79
N LEU A 66 -1.22 -2.38 -6.47
CA LEU A 66 -2.38 -2.24 -5.60
C LEU A 66 -3.11 -0.91 -5.81
N TYR A 67 -2.37 0.18 -6.02
CA TYR A 67 -2.91 1.53 -6.23
C TYR A 67 -3.58 1.74 -7.60
N ASN A 68 -3.36 0.86 -8.56
CA ASN A 68 -3.98 0.92 -9.89
C ASN A 68 -5.12 -0.10 -10.07
N LEU A 69 -5.33 -1.02 -9.13
CA LEU A 69 -6.45 -1.96 -9.16
C LEU A 69 -7.79 -1.19 -9.12
N PRO A 70 -8.83 -1.58 -9.87
CA PRO A 70 -10.16 -0.99 -9.72
C PRO A 70 -10.67 -1.13 -8.27
N ALA A 71 -11.51 -0.20 -7.83
CA ALA A 71 -11.92 -0.10 -6.43
C ALA A 71 -12.63 -1.40 -5.97
N GLU A 72 -13.44 -1.98 -6.85
CA GLU A 72 -14.16 -3.23 -6.68
C GLU A 72 -13.24 -4.41 -6.43
N ALA A 73 -12.03 -4.40 -7.00
CA ALA A 73 -11.01 -5.43 -6.79
C ALA A 73 -10.21 -5.24 -5.48
N ARG A 74 -10.32 -4.09 -4.82
CA ARG A 74 -9.64 -3.80 -3.55
C ARG A 74 -10.50 -4.16 -2.34
N SER A 75 -11.81 -4.00 -2.45
CA SER A 75 -12.80 -4.34 -1.41
C SER A 75 -14.21 -4.35 -2.01
N ALA A 76 -15.07 -5.26 -1.54
CA ALA A 76 -16.49 -5.28 -1.89
C ALA A 76 -17.23 -3.99 -1.48
N GLU A 77 -16.67 -3.22 -0.55
CA GLU A 77 -17.24 -1.99 -0.01
C GLU A 77 -16.67 -0.72 -0.68
N ALA A 78 -15.63 -0.87 -1.50
CA ALA A 78 -14.95 0.25 -2.14
C ALA A 78 -15.72 0.71 -3.39
N THR A 79 -16.69 1.62 -3.18
CA THR A 79 -17.51 2.23 -4.24
C THR A 79 -16.86 3.47 -4.87
N ASN A 80 -15.75 3.97 -4.33
CA ASN A 80 -15.08 5.18 -4.81
C ASN A 80 -13.55 5.01 -4.77
N SER A 81 -12.88 5.34 -5.89
CA SER A 81 -11.41 5.33 -5.99
C SER A 81 -10.75 6.44 -5.16
N GLN A 82 -11.50 7.45 -4.73
CA GLN A 82 -11.02 8.54 -3.89
C GLN A 82 -11.07 8.14 -2.41
N HIS A 83 -9.91 7.89 -1.81
CA HIS A 83 -9.77 7.61 -0.38
C HIS A 83 -9.90 8.90 0.47
N THR A 84 -11.12 9.46 0.57
CA THR A 84 -11.40 10.68 1.36
C THR A 84 -11.67 10.40 2.84
N ILE A 85 -11.95 9.15 3.22
CA ILE A 85 -12.26 8.75 4.61
C ILE A 85 -11.09 9.01 5.58
N TRP A 86 -9.84 8.92 5.10
CA TRP A 86 -8.63 9.18 5.89
C TRP A 86 -8.31 10.68 6.08
N LEU A 87 -9.11 11.57 5.49
CA LEU A 87 -8.94 13.03 5.54
C LEU A 87 -9.90 13.72 6.51
N ARG A 88 -10.78 12.97 7.20
CA ARG A 88 -11.56 13.51 8.32
C ARG A 88 -10.73 13.36 9.60
N GLY A 89 -9.97 14.40 9.92
CA GLY A 89 -9.19 14.55 11.16
C GLY A 89 -8.61 15.94 11.25
#